data_AF-W1Y9W3-F1
#
_entry.id   AF-W1Y9W3-F1
#
_cell.length_a   1.000
_cell.length_b   1.000
_cell.length_c   1.000
_cell.angle_alpha   90.00
_cell.angle_beta   90.00
_cell.angle_gamma   90.00
#
_symmetry.space_group_name_H-M   'P 1'
#
loop_
_entity.id
_entity.type
_entity.pdbx_description
1 polymer ?
#
loop_
_entity_poly.entity_id
_entity_poly.type
_entity_poly.pdbx_seq_one_letter_code
_entity_poly.pdbx_strand_id
1 'polypeptide(L)' 'ADKTERLLKLGRVFGEECGLHEDTAVVLERATELAKTDLTTGMVTEFTELQGVMGKEYALLDGESPEVAEAIFEQYLPRF' A
#
# COMPACT_ATOMS: atom_id res chain seq x y z
N ALA A 1 -12.38 -1.25 -16.39
CA ALA A 1 -11.29 -1.90 -15.65
C ALA A 1 -11.18 -1.23 -14.28
N ASP A 2 -11.12 -2.02 -13.22
CA ASP A 2 -10.98 -1.55 -11.84
C ASP A 2 -9.64 -0.79 -11.67
N LYS A 3 -9.58 0.21 -10.78
CA LYS A 3 -8.34 0.95 -10.47
C LYS A 3 -7.28 -0.01 -9.93
N THR A 4 -7.65 -0.88 -9.01
CA THR A 4 -6.72 -1.78 -8.32
C THR A 4 -6.11 -2.77 -9.30
N GLU A 5 -6.91 -3.32 -10.23
CA GLU A 5 -6.42 -4.20 -11.29
C GLU A 5 -5.35 -3.54 -12.17
N ARG A 6 -5.51 -2.25 -12.49
CA ARG A 6 -4.49 -1.51 -13.26
C ARG A 6 -3.21 -1.30 -12.46
N LEU A 7 -3.33 -1.01 -11.17
CA LEU A 7 -2.17 -0.83 -10.30
C LEU A 7 -1.40 -2.14 -10.12
N LEU A 8 -2.08 -3.28 -9.94
CA LEU A 8 -1.43 -4.59 -9.85
C LEU A 8 -0.65 -4.93 -11.13
N LYS A 9 -1.24 -4.68 -12.30
CA LYS A 9 -0.54 -4.90 -13.59
C LYS A 9 0.72 -4.03 -13.69
N LEU A 10 0.62 -2.76 -13.31
CA LEU A 10 1.76 -1.84 -13.36
C LEU A 10 2.84 -2.22 -12.33
N GLY A 11 2.42 -2.58 -11.11
CA GLY A 11 3.29 -3.04 -10.04
C GLY A 11 4.08 -4.27 -10.47
N ARG A 12 3.44 -5.26 -11.09
CA ARG A 12 4.13 -6.46 -11.62
C ARG A 12 5.21 -6.10 -12.64
N VAL A 13 4.88 -5.24 -13.60
CA VAL A 13 5.86 -4.80 -14.63
C VAL A 13 7.07 -4.14 -13.99
N PHE A 14 6.87 -3.19 -13.07
CA PHE A 14 8.00 -2.58 -12.35
C PHE A 14 8.72 -3.57 -11.44
N GLY A 15 7.98 -4.52 -10.87
CA GLY A 15 8.49 -5.62 -10.07
C GLY A 15 9.59 -6.39 -10.80
N GLU A 16 9.24 -6.83 -12.00
CA GLU A 16 10.11 -7.57 -12.91
C GLU A 16 11.32 -6.72 -13.37
N GLU A 17 11.07 -5.48 -13.80
CA GLU A 17 12.14 -4.57 -14.27
C GLU A 17 13.14 -4.20 -13.16
N CYS A 18 12.69 -4.12 -11.91
CA CYS A 18 13.56 -3.87 -10.76
C CYS A 18 14.23 -5.14 -10.21
N GLY A 19 13.91 -6.32 -10.76
CA GLY A 19 14.50 -7.60 -10.32
C GLY A 19 14.07 -8.02 -8.91
N LEU A 20 12.82 -7.71 -8.51
CA LEU A 20 12.30 -8.08 -7.20
C LEU A 20 12.24 -9.62 -7.03
N HIS A 21 12.65 -10.09 -5.85
CA HIS A 21 12.53 -11.49 -5.47
C HIS A 21 11.08 -11.88 -5.19
N GLU A 22 10.76 -13.18 -5.27
CA GLU A 22 9.40 -13.71 -5.13
C GLU A 22 8.71 -13.26 -3.84
N ASP A 23 9.42 -13.30 -2.70
CA ASP A 23 8.90 -12.83 -1.41
C ASP A 23 8.51 -11.34 -1.45
N THR A 24 9.30 -10.49 -2.11
CA THR A 24 9.02 -9.06 -2.21
C THR A 24 7.93 -8.76 -3.25
N ALA A 25 7.80 -9.59 -4.28
CA ALA A 25 6.69 -9.50 -5.23
C ALA A 25 5.34 -9.77 -4.54
N VAL A 26 5.28 -10.73 -3.60
CA VAL A 26 4.09 -10.98 -2.78
C VAL A 26 3.74 -9.76 -1.92
N VAL A 27 4.74 -9.13 -1.28
CA VAL A 27 4.54 -7.89 -0.52
C VAL A 27 4.02 -6.76 -1.41
N LEU A 28 4.60 -6.59 -2.59
CA LEU A 28 4.18 -5.57 -3.56
C LEU A 28 2.72 -5.77 -4.00
N GLU A 29 2.33 -6.99 -4.36
CA GLU A 29 0.96 -7.31 -4.76
C GLU A 29 -0.01 -7.01 -3.61
N ARG A 30 0.28 -7.49 -2.39
CA ARG A 30 -0.60 -7.28 -1.23
C ARG A 30 -0.73 -5.81 -0.83
N ALA A 31 0.38 -5.07 -0.79
CA ALA A 31 0.36 -3.64 -0.51
C ALA A 31 -0.41 -2.85 -1.58
N THR A 32 -0.35 -3.30 -2.85
CA THR A 32 -1.10 -2.69 -3.95
C THR A 32 -2.61 -2.90 -3.83
N GLU A 33 -3.05 -4.08 -3.37
CA GLU A 33 -4.47 -4.36 -3.09
C GLU A 33 -5.03 -3.44 -2.00
N LEU A 34 -4.24 -3.22 -0.96
CA LEU A 34 -4.59 -2.39 0.20
C LEU A 34 -4.25 -0.91 0.01
N ALA A 35 -3.75 -0.52 -1.17
CA ALA A 35 -3.28 0.82 -1.43
C ALA A 35 -4.40 1.85 -1.27
N LYS A 36 -4.19 2.79 -0.34
CA LYS A 36 -5.08 3.94 -0.06
C LYS A 36 -6.45 3.56 0.51
N THR A 37 -6.58 2.41 1.17
CA THR A 37 -7.83 1.99 1.84
C THR A 37 -8.20 2.93 2.99
N ASP A 38 -7.20 3.49 3.66
CA ASP A 38 -7.30 4.46 4.75
C ASP A 38 -8.10 5.72 4.38
N LEU A 39 -8.07 6.13 3.10
CA LEU A 39 -8.84 7.26 2.58
C LEU A 39 -10.36 7.12 2.74
N THR A 40 -10.86 5.90 2.88
CA THR A 40 -12.30 5.67 3.08
C THR A 40 -12.73 5.76 4.53
N THR A 41 -11.78 5.92 5.45
CA THR A 41 -12.06 6.00 6.89
C THR A 41 -12.42 7.42 7.33
N GLY A 42 -13.29 7.52 8.33
CA GLY A 42 -13.66 8.80 8.93
C GLY A 42 -12.45 9.56 9.47
N MET A 43 -11.49 8.84 10.05
CA MET A 43 -10.28 9.44 10.62
C MET A 43 -9.45 10.20 9.58
N VAL A 44 -9.19 9.62 8.41
CA VAL A 44 -8.42 10.30 7.35
C VAL A 44 -9.25 11.37 6.64
N THR A 45 -10.57 11.22 6.61
CA THR A 45 -11.48 12.25 6.10
C THR A 45 -11.42 13.51 6.96
N GLU A 46 -11.35 13.38 8.28
CA GLU A 46 -11.23 14.51 9.22
C GLU A 46 -9.78 15.02 9.34
N PHE A 47 -8.79 14.12 9.25
CA PHE A 47 -7.37 14.42 9.45
C PHE A 47 -6.52 13.88 8.28
N THR A 48 -6.46 14.65 7.18
CA THR A 48 -5.74 14.24 5.96
C THR A 48 -4.24 14.04 6.17
N GLU A 49 -3.66 14.67 7.18
CA GLU A 49 -2.26 14.46 7.59
C GLU A 49 -1.97 13.03 8.08
N LEU A 50 -3.00 12.30 8.52
CA LEU A 50 -2.86 10.92 8.98
C LEU A 50 -2.92 9.89 7.83
N GLN A 51 -3.11 10.34 6.59
CA GLN A 51 -3.03 9.46 5.43
C GLN A 51 -1.72 8.65 5.43
N GLY A 52 -1.76 7.38 5.06
CA GLY A 52 -0.59 6.48 5.10
C GLY A 52 -0.22 6.00 6.50
N VAL A 53 -0.24 6.87 7.51
CA VAL A 53 -0.06 6.46 8.92
C VAL A 53 -1.21 5.55 9.32
N MET A 54 -2.45 5.99 9.10
CA MET A 54 -3.61 5.14 9.40
C MET A 54 -3.67 3.90 8.52
N GLY A 55 -3.25 3.98 7.26
CA GLY A 55 -3.17 2.82 6.38
C GLY A 55 -2.27 1.73 6.93
N LYS A 56 -1.09 2.12 7.44
CA LYS A 56 -0.18 1.21 8.12
C LYS A 56 -0.77 0.62 9.40
N GLU A 57 -1.34 1.46 10.27
CA GLU A 57 -1.96 0.99 11.51
C GLU A 57 -3.11 0.01 11.25
N TYR A 58 -3.98 0.30 10.28
CA TYR A 58 -5.05 -0.62 9.91
C TYR A 58 -4.52 -1.94 9.34
N ALA A 59 -3.51 -1.92 8.48
CA ALA A 59 -2.91 -3.14 7.96
C ALA A 59 -2.31 -4.01 9.07
N LEU A 60 -1.62 -3.41 10.04
CA LEU A 60 -1.08 -4.14 11.20
C LEU A 60 -2.20 -4.73 12.07
N LEU A 61 -3.28 -3.98 12.30
CA LEU A 61 -4.45 -4.45 13.06
C LEU A 61 -5.19 -5.59 12.36
N ASP A 62 -5.22 -5.58 11.02
CA ASP A 62 -5.80 -6.64 10.18
C ASP A 62 -4.90 -7.88 10.05
N GLY A 63 -3.69 -7.85 10.65
CA GLY A 63 -2.76 -8.96 10.69
C GLY A 63 -1.86 -9.09 9.46
N GLU A 64 -1.74 -8.04 8.65
CA GLU A 64 -0.78 -7.98 7.55
C GLU A 64 0.66 -8.00 8.08
N SER A 65 1.61 -8.39 7.21
CA SER A 65 3.01 -8.40 7.59
C SER A 65 3.54 -6.96 7.78
N PRO A 66 4.58 -6.77 8.62
CA PRO A 66 5.22 -5.47 8.80
C PRO A 66 5.69 -4.83 7.49
N GLU A 67 6.16 -5.64 6.54
CA GLU A 67 6.63 -5.20 5.22
C GLU A 67 5.49 -4.66 4.35
N VAL A 68 4.32 -5.32 4.38
CA VAL A 68 3.11 -4.83 3.68
C VAL A 68 2.65 -3.51 4.30
N ALA A 69 2.58 -3.44 5.63
CA ALA A 69 2.15 -2.25 6.34
C ALA A 69 3.11 -1.06 6.11
N GLU A 70 4.42 -1.31 6.06
CA GLU A 70 5.42 -0.30 5.73
C GLU A 70 5.26 0.18 4.29
N ALA A 71 5.10 -0.72 3.31
CA ALA A 71 4.88 -0.35 1.92
C ALA A 71 3.61 0.52 1.73
N ILE A 72 2.55 0.26 2.50
CA ILE A 72 1.33 1.08 2.53
C ILE A 72 1.62 2.50 3.06
N PHE A 73 2.52 2.65 4.03
CA PHE A 73 2.96 3.96 4.50
C PHE A 73 3.84 4.67 3.47
N GLU A 74 4.84 3.96 2.93
CA GLU A 74 5.87 4.51 2.04
C GLU A 74 5.31 5.01 0.71
N GLN A 75 4.18 4.50 0.23
CA GLN A 75 3.53 4.99 -1.00
C GLN A 75 3.18 6.50 -0.96
N TYR A 76 3.17 7.09 0.23
CA TYR A 76 2.89 8.51 0.43
C TYR A 76 4.16 9.37 0.47
N LEU A 77 5.34 8.76 0.51
CA LEU A 77 6.62 9.47 0.55
C LEU A 77 7.02 10.06 -0.83
N PRO A 78 7.83 11.13 -0.84
CA PRO A 78 8.16 11.98 0.31
C PRO A 78 6.95 12.78 0.77
N ARG A 79 6.82 12.96 2.09
CA ARG A 79 5.74 13.72 2.71
C ARG A 79 6.30 14.99 3.31
N PHE A 80 5.89 16.12 2.74
CA PHE A 80 6.22 17.51 3.13
C PHE A 80 7.71 17.89 3.02
#